data_AF-A0A519UX94-F1
#
_entry.id   AF-A0A519UX94-F1
#
_cell.length_a   1.000
_cell.length_b   1.000
_cell.length_c   1.000
_cell.angle_alpha   90.00
_cell.angle_beta   90.00
_cell.angle_gamma   90.00
#
_symmetry.space_group_name_H-M   'P 1'
#
loop_
_entity.id
_entity.type
_entity.pdbx_description
1 polymer ?
#
loop_
_entity_poly.entity_id
_entity_poly.type
_entity_poly.pdbx_seq_one_letter_code
_entity_poly.pdbx_strand_id
1 'polypeptide(L)'
;MRLPVLLLSLLLAVPLAGRAQVGRTAPLDSAEARQLLTQAARQYPKFAAALRAVRQDPLLGQLLLVRPTGPFSSPASANPTGNVRLDVRFLEQPRPGFDDNRLVVVLYHEVGHLHYFRTVPPGQRTPEASERAAFDYSLLKTKELAAAGDCGPLQTGLRFMRLRSQSSDLADPHVRALKSLVQEPTYTEYKAYVAAHCPAQP
;
A
#
# COMPACT_ATOMS: atom_id res chain seq x y z
N MET A 1 -27.36 -67.11 3.41
CA MET A 1 -26.23 -66.44 4.08
C MET A 1 -25.77 -65.28 3.22
N ARG A 2 -25.95 -64.03 3.68
CA ARG A 2 -25.56 -62.81 2.97
C ARG A 2 -24.47 -62.11 3.79
N LEU A 3 -23.27 -61.93 3.23
CA LEU A 3 -22.21 -61.12 3.83
C LEU A 3 -22.50 -59.63 3.59
N PRO A 4 -22.26 -58.74 4.58
CA PRO A 4 -22.19 -57.31 4.34
C PRO A 4 -20.76 -56.91 3.92
N VAL A 5 -20.66 -56.17 2.81
CA VAL A 5 -19.45 -55.48 2.37
C VAL A 5 -19.33 -54.18 3.17
N LEU A 6 -18.34 -54.08 4.06
CA LEU A 6 -17.96 -52.83 4.72
C LEU A 6 -17.17 -51.96 3.73
N LEU A 7 -17.76 -50.84 3.31
CA LEU A 7 -17.04 -49.77 2.63
C LEU A 7 -16.30 -48.94 3.68
N LEU A 8 -14.98 -49.10 3.75
CA LEU A 8 -14.09 -48.29 4.59
C LEU A 8 -13.75 -47.00 3.83
N SER A 9 -14.42 -45.89 4.17
CA SER A 9 -14.11 -44.57 3.62
C SER A 9 -12.78 -44.06 4.19
N LEU A 10 -11.71 -44.12 3.40
CA LEU A 10 -10.46 -43.42 3.67
C LEU A 10 -10.69 -41.91 3.58
N LEU A 11 -10.74 -41.24 4.73
CA LEU A 11 -10.57 -39.79 4.83
C LEU A 11 -9.11 -39.45 4.52
N LEU A 12 -8.85 -39.04 3.28
CA LEU A 12 -7.60 -38.39 2.90
C LEU A 12 -7.52 -37.04 3.62
N ALA A 13 -6.77 -37.01 4.72
CA ALA A 13 -6.35 -35.76 5.35
C ALA A 13 -5.40 -35.03 4.37
N VAL A 14 -5.94 -34.09 3.62
CA VAL A 14 -5.14 -33.15 2.83
C VAL A 14 -4.35 -32.29 3.82
N PRO A 15 -3.01 -32.29 3.78
CA PRO A 15 -2.24 -31.42 4.64
C PRO A 15 -2.54 -29.97 4.23
N LEU A 16 -3.13 -29.22 5.16
CA LEU A 16 -3.26 -27.76 5.08
C LEU A 16 -1.87 -27.19 4.77
N ALA A 17 -1.73 -26.62 3.58
CA ALA A 17 -0.52 -25.92 3.15
C ALA A 17 -0.15 -24.92 4.25
N GLY A 18 1.02 -25.13 4.84
CA GLY A 18 1.56 -24.31 5.91
C GLY A 18 1.57 -22.83 5.50
N ARG A 19 1.25 -21.98 6.47
CA ARG A 19 1.49 -20.53 6.40
C ARG A 19 2.86 -20.30 5.78
N ALA A 20 2.89 -19.66 4.60
CA ALA A 20 4.12 -19.19 4.01
C ALA A 20 4.83 -18.32 5.06
N GLN A 21 5.95 -18.82 5.59
CA GLN A 21 6.86 -18.00 6.36
C GLN A 21 7.31 -16.90 5.42
N VAL A 22 6.84 -15.68 5.65
CA VAL A 22 7.39 -14.48 5.02
C VAL A 22 8.86 -14.46 5.43
N GLY A 23 9.74 -14.89 4.53
CA GLY A 23 11.18 -14.88 4.75
C GLY A 23 11.58 -13.49 5.19
N ARG A 24 12.26 -13.39 6.34
CA ARG A 24 12.81 -12.13 6.83
C ARG A 24 13.81 -11.62 5.81
N THR A 25 13.35 -10.74 4.93
CA THR A 25 14.24 -10.07 3.97
C THR A 25 15.03 -9.04 4.75
N ALA A 26 16.36 -9.18 4.77
CA ALA A 26 17.24 -8.20 5.40
C ALA A 26 17.14 -6.85 4.67
N PRO A 27 17.16 -5.72 5.41
CA PRO A 27 17.36 -4.42 4.80
C PRO A 27 18.67 -4.37 4.02
N LEU A 28 18.69 -3.58 2.94
CA LEU A 28 19.93 -3.23 2.25
C LEU A 28 20.86 -2.46 3.19
N ASP A 29 22.16 -2.57 2.99
CA ASP A 29 23.11 -1.75 3.73
C ASP A 29 22.96 -0.25 3.39
N SER A 30 23.54 0.60 4.24
CA SER A 30 23.36 2.06 4.11
C SER A 30 24.04 2.66 2.87
N ALA A 31 25.07 2.03 2.31
CA ALA A 31 25.72 2.52 1.10
C ALA A 31 24.87 2.17 -0.13
N GLU A 32 24.46 0.91 -0.24
CA GLU A 32 23.57 0.42 -1.29
C GLU A 32 22.24 1.18 -1.29
N ALA A 33 21.63 1.37 -0.12
CA ALA A 33 20.37 2.10 0.01
C ALA A 33 20.48 3.56 -0.45
N ARG A 34 21.58 4.25 -0.13
CA ARG A 34 21.82 5.64 -0.57
C ARG A 34 22.02 5.72 -2.08
N GLN A 35 22.78 4.80 -2.66
CA GLN A 35 22.98 4.75 -4.11
C GLN A 35 21.66 4.51 -4.84
N LEU A 36 20.86 3.55 -4.37
CA LEU A 36 19.58 3.22 -4.96
C LEU A 36 18.61 4.40 -4.92
N LEU A 37 18.48 5.08 -3.77
CA LEU A 37 17.62 6.26 -3.67
C LEU A 37 18.11 7.43 -4.54
N THR A 38 19.42 7.56 -4.73
CA THR A 38 19.99 8.58 -5.63
C THR A 38 19.61 8.30 -7.08
N GLN A 39 19.65 7.04 -7.51
CA GLN A 39 19.21 6.63 -8.85
C GLN A 39 17.70 6.78 -9.00
N ALA A 40 16.93 6.27 -8.04
CA ALA A 40 15.47 6.38 -8.02
C ALA A 40 15.00 7.84 -8.07
N ALA A 41 15.72 8.78 -7.45
CA ALA A 41 15.37 10.20 -7.48
C ALA A 41 15.46 10.84 -8.87
N ARG A 42 16.26 10.27 -9.78
CA ARG A 42 16.32 10.72 -11.18
C ARG A 42 15.13 10.19 -11.99
N GLN A 43 14.69 8.97 -11.68
CA GLN A 43 13.59 8.29 -12.38
C GLN A 43 12.21 8.69 -11.84
N TYR A 44 12.13 8.97 -10.55
CA TYR A 44 10.91 9.26 -9.80
C TYR A 44 11.09 10.53 -8.94
N PRO A 45 11.24 11.70 -9.58
CA PRO A 45 11.51 12.95 -8.86
C PRO A 45 10.41 13.35 -7.88
N LYS A 46 9.13 13.07 -8.17
CA LYS A 46 8.02 13.37 -7.25
C LYS A 46 8.05 12.47 -6.02
N PHE A 47 8.27 11.18 -6.22
CA PHE A 47 8.48 10.23 -5.13
C PHE A 47 9.66 10.65 -4.25
N ALA A 48 10.78 11.06 -4.84
CA ALA A 48 11.92 11.54 -4.06
C ALA A 48 11.60 12.82 -3.25
N ALA A 49 10.79 13.73 -3.78
CA ALA A 49 10.30 14.88 -3.04
C ALA A 49 9.39 14.48 -1.88
N ALA A 50 8.41 13.61 -2.14
CA ALA A 50 7.54 13.06 -1.09
C ALA A 50 8.33 12.31 -0.02
N LEU A 51 9.37 11.56 -0.40
CA LEU A 51 10.24 10.85 0.54
C LEU A 51 11.01 11.79 1.45
N ARG A 52 11.47 12.95 0.95
CA ARG A 52 12.09 13.99 1.79
C ARG A 52 11.10 14.56 2.79
N ALA A 53 9.85 14.81 2.38
CA ALA A 53 8.81 15.31 3.28
C ALA A 53 8.44 14.26 4.35
N VAL A 54 8.26 13.00 3.96
CA VAL A 54 7.93 11.90 4.89
C VAL A 54 9.05 11.62 5.89
N ARG A 55 10.31 11.84 5.53
CA ARG A 55 11.44 11.75 6.48
C ARG A 55 11.38 12.77 7.62
N GLN A 56 10.53 13.80 7.50
CA GLN A 56 10.27 14.78 8.54
C GLN A 56 9.00 14.44 9.36
N ASP A 57 8.26 13.38 9.00
CA ASP A 57 7.09 12.95 9.78
C ASP A 57 7.55 12.35 11.12
N PRO A 58 7.04 12.85 12.26
CA PRO A 58 7.51 12.42 13.58
C PRO A 58 7.15 10.97 13.92
N LEU A 59 6.24 10.33 13.16
CA LEU A 59 5.87 8.93 13.36
C LEU A 59 6.79 7.96 12.61
N LEU A 60 7.58 8.46 11.65
CA LEU A 60 8.54 7.63 10.93
C LEU A 60 9.76 7.34 11.83
N GLY A 61 9.86 6.12 12.32
CA GLY A 61 11.04 5.62 13.02
C GLY A 61 12.16 5.27 12.04
N GLN A 62 11.91 4.35 11.11
CA GLN A 62 12.91 3.92 10.12
C GLN A 62 12.30 3.71 8.73
N LEU A 63 13.05 4.11 7.71
CA LEU A 63 12.81 3.71 6.32
C LEU A 63 13.74 2.55 5.97
N LEU A 64 13.17 1.38 5.72
CA LEU A 64 13.91 0.16 5.41
C LEU A 64 13.77 -0.18 3.94
N LEU A 65 14.86 -0.12 3.18
CA LEU A 65 14.88 -0.62 1.81
C LEU A 65 15.17 -2.11 1.83
N VAL A 66 14.34 -2.90 1.16
CA VAL A 66 14.50 -4.36 1.11
C VAL A 66 14.43 -4.86 -0.33
N ARG A 67 15.09 -5.99 -0.59
CA ARG A 67 14.99 -6.71 -1.86
C ARG A 67 14.49 -8.14 -1.59
N PRO A 68 13.16 -8.38 -1.56
CA PRO A 68 12.61 -9.69 -1.26
C PRO A 68 12.99 -10.72 -2.32
N THR A 69 13.29 -11.94 -1.89
CA THR A 69 13.64 -13.07 -2.78
C THR A 69 12.41 -13.79 -3.33
N GLY A 70 11.23 -13.56 -2.75
CA GLY A 70 9.96 -14.15 -3.17
C GLY A 70 9.24 -13.34 -4.27
N PRO A 71 8.03 -13.78 -4.68
CA PRO A 71 7.23 -13.05 -5.65
C PRO A 71 6.93 -11.62 -5.16
N PHE A 72 6.61 -10.73 -6.10
CA PHE A 72 6.13 -9.40 -5.77
C PHE A 72 4.84 -9.50 -4.95
N SER A 73 4.86 -8.97 -3.72
CA SER A 73 3.70 -8.99 -2.83
C SER A 73 3.14 -7.58 -2.63
N SER A 74 3.99 -6.62 -2.27
CA SER A 74 3.59 -5.22 -2.06
C SER A 74 4.76 -4.26 -2.32
N PRO A 75 4.51 -3.07 -2.90
CA PRO A 75 5.54 -2.04 -3.07
C PRO A 75 6.10 -1.53 -1.73
N ALA A 76 5.27 -1.53 -0.69
CA ALA A 76 5.66 -1.04 0.62
C ALA A 76 4.82 -1.69 1.74
N SER A 77 5.23 -1.46 2.99
CA SER A 77 4.44 -1.80 4.17
C SER A 77 4.92 -1.03 5.38
N ALA A 78 4.01 -0.53 6.18
CA ALA A 78 4.26 0.07 7.49
C ALA A 78 3.99 -0.91 8.64
N ASN A 79 4.56 -0.64 9.81
CA ASN A 79 4.27 -1.40 11.03
C ASN A 79 4.04 -0.49 12.25
N PRO A 80 3.50 -1.03 13.35
CA PRO A 80 3.24 -0.25 14.57
C PRO A 80 4.46 0.34 15.28
N THR A 81 5.68 -0.05 14.92
CA THR A 81 6.91 0.48 15.52
C THR A 81 7.45 1.69 14.77
N GLY A 82 6.70 2.24 13.80
CA GLY A 82 7.12 3.39 13.01
C GLY A 82 7.98 3.04 11.80
N ASN A 83 8.14 1.76 11.45
CA ASN A 83 8.99 1.37 10.33
C ASN A 83 8.16 1.30 9.03
N VAL A 84 8.64 1.98 7.99
CA VAL A 84 8.16 1.83 6.62
C VAL A 84 9.19 1.05 5.83
N ARG A 85 8.77 -0.07 5.27
CA ARG A 85 9.59 -0.90 4.39
C ARG A 85 9.21 -0.64 2.94
N LEU A 86 10.20 -0.42 2.07
CA LEU A 86 10.02 -0.27 0.63
C LEU A 86 10.70 -1.43 -0.10
N ASP A 87 9.95 -2.08 -0.99
CA ASP A 87 10.51 -3.06 -1.92
C ASP A 87 11.21 -2.34 -3.07
N VAL A 88 12.54 -2.42 -3.09
CA VAL A 88 13.36 -1.66 -4.03
C VAL A 88 13.13 -2.07 -5.48
N ARG A 89 12.55 -3.24 -5.75
CA ARG A 89 12.28 -3.71 -7.11
C ARG A 89 11.24 -2.86 -7.85
N PHE A 90 10.47 -2.02 -7.12
CA PHE A 90 9.58 -0.99 -7.68
C PHE A 90 10.30 0.33 -7.97
N LEU A 91 11.49 0.52 -7.40
CA LEU A 91 12.34 1.70 -7.59
C LEU A 91 13.46 1.47 -8.63
N GLU A 92 13.94 0.24 -8.75
CA GLU A 92 15.03 -0.14 -9.65
C GLU A 92 14.59 -0.19 -11.12
N GLN A 93 13.34 -0.60 -11.38
CA GLN A 93 12.82 -0.78 -12.73
C GLN A 93 11.39 -0.23 -12.82
N PRO A 94 11.04 0.53 -13.88
CA PRO A 94 9.65 0.90 -14.13
C PRO A 94 8.75 -0.33 -14.17
N ARG A 95 7.63 -0.27 -13.46
CA ARG A 95 6.63 -1.35 -13.46
C ARG A 95 5.32 -0.83 -14.05
N PRO A 96 4.62 -1.62 -14.87
CA PRO A 96 3.29 -1.26 -15.34
C PRO A 96 2.37 -0.89 -14.17
N GLY A 97 1.79 0.31 -14.23
CA GLY A 97 0.90 0.82 -13.19
C GLY A 97 1.60 1.38 -11.95
N PHE A 98 2.92 1.40 -11.86
CA PHE A 98 3.66 2.08 -10.77
C PHE A 98 4.57 3.17 -11.33
N ASP A 99 3.93 4.25 -11.78
CA ASP A 99 4.62 5.48 -12.15
C ASP A 99 5.01 6.29 -10.90
N ASP A 100 5.69 7.41 -11.12
CA ASP A 100 6.12 8.34 -10.07
C ASP A 100 4.94 8.78 -9.17
N ASN A 101 3.78 9.08 -9.77
CA ASN A 101 2.57 9.48 -9.04
C ASN A 101 2.05 8.35 -8.13
N ARG A 102 2.01 7.10 -8.64
CA ARG A 102 1.56 5.93 -7.87
C ARG A 102 2.49 5.68 -6.69
N LEU A 103 3.81 5.83 -6.86
CA LEU A 103 4.77 5.66 -5.78
C LEU A 103 4.59 6.71 -4.68
N VAL A 104 4.25 7.96 -5.03
CA VAL A 104 3.87 9.00 -4.06
C VAL A 104 2.63 8.59 -3.26
N VAL A 105 1.59 8.08 -3.93
CA VAL A 105 0.35 7.62 -3.27
C VAL A 105 0.66 6.48 -2.29
N VAL A 106 1.43 5.49 -2.72
CA VAL A 106 1.85 4.36 -1.87
C VAL A 106 2.61 4.86 -0.66
N LEU A 107 3.57 5.78 -0.82
CA LEU A 107 4.35 6.29 0.30
C LEU A 107 3.47 6.95 1.36
N TYR A 108 2.54 7.82 0.96
CA TYR A 108 1.62 8.44 1.92
C TYR A 108 0.63 7.45 2.51
N HIS A 109 0.21 6.44 1.76
CA HIS A 109 -0.61 5.35 2.30
C HIS A 109 0.10 4.66 3.47
N GLU A 110 1.38 4.31 3.32
CA GLU A 110 2.15 3.72 4.42
C GLU A 110 2.28 4.63 5.64
N VAL A 111 2.47 5.94 5.41
CA VAL A 111 2.49 6.91 6.52
C VAL A 111 1.14 6.98 7.20
N GLY A 112 0.04 6.89 6.47
CA GLY A 112 -1.31 6.86 7.02
C GLY A 112 -1.54 5.67 7.97
N HIS A 113 -0.94 4.50 7.71
CA HIS A 113 -0.93 3.41 8.68
C HIS A 113 -0.21 3.78 9.98
N LEU A 114 0.89 4.54 9.93
CA LEU A 114 1.59 5.00 11.14
C LEU A 114 0.69 5.91 11.99
N HIS A 115 -0.03 6.83 11.35
CA HIS A 115 -1.03 7.69 12.02
C HIS A 115 -2.15 6.85 12.67
N TYR A 116 -2.62 5.80 11.99
CA TYR A 116 -3.57 4.85 12.55
C TYR A 116 -3.01 4.11 13.77
N PHE A 117 -1.79 3.57 13.67
CA PHE A 117 -1.17 2.86 14.79
C PHE A 117 -0.91 3.79 15.98
N ARG A 118 -0.63 5.07 15.75
CA ARG A 118 -0.43 6.05 16.82
C ARG A 118 -1.71 6.35 17.59
N THR A 119 -2.85 6.38 16.91
CA THR A 119 -4.13 6.85 17.45
C THR A 119 -5.04 5.73 17.95
N VAL A 120 -4.92 4.53 17.38
CA VAL A 120 -5.77 3.38 17.75
C VAL A 120 -4.99 2.40 18.64
N PRO A 121 -5.50 2.05 19.84
CA PRO A 121 -4.86 1.08 20.72
C PRO A 121 -4.73 -0.31 20.08
N PRO A 122 -3.65 -1.09 20.33
CA PRO A 122 -3.40 -2.38 19.68
C PRO A 122 -4.58 -3.36 19.69
N GLY A 123 -5.32 -3.45 20.80
CA GLY A 123 -6.47 -4.35 20.95
C GLY A 123 -7.72 -3.94 20.16
N GLN A 124 -7.76 -2.73 19.60
CA GLN A 124 -8.87 -2.20 18.81
C GLN A 124 -8.53 -2.10 17.31
N ARG A 125 -7.29 -2.45 16.93
CA ARG A 125 -6.85 -2.33 15.54
C ARG A 125 -7.46 -3.41 14.68
N THR A 126 -7.99 -3.03 13.53
CA THR A 126 -8.40 -3.99 12.49
C THR A 126 -7.64 -3.69 11.20
N PRO A 127 -7.33 -4.71 10.38
CA PRO A 127 -6.67 -4.48 9.09
C PRO A 127 -7.46 -3.50 8.22
N GLU A 128 -8.79 -3.68 8.13
CA GLU A 128 -9.64 -2.83 7.29
C GLU A 128 -9.69 -1.37 7.76
N ALA A 129 -9.76 -1.10 9.07
CA ALA A 129 -9.70 0.27 9.57
C ALA A 129 -8.31 0.89 9.36
N SER A 130 -7.24 0.10 9.43
CA SER A 130 -5.87 0.54 9.10
C SER A 130 -5.74 0.93 7.63
N GLU A 131 -6.27 0.10 6.71
CA GLU A 131 -6.33 0.39 5.28
C GLU A 131 -7.14 1.65 4.99
N ARG A 132 -8.30 1.78 5.65
CA ARG A 132 -9.15 2.95 5.53
C ARG A 132 -8.41 4.24 5.91
N ALA A 133 -7.81 4.27 7.10
CA ALA A 133 -7.05 5.42 7.55
C ALA A 133 -5.87 5.76 6.62
N ALA A 134 -5.22 4.74 6.06
CA ALA A 134 -4.16 4.93 5.08
C ALA A 134 -4.66 5.54 3.75
N PHE A 135 -5.82 5.11 3.26
CA PHE A 135 -6.44 5.74 2.08
C PHE A 135 -6.84 7.18 2.36
N ASP A 136 -7.51 7.47 3.47
CA ASP A 136 -7.91 8.84 3.84
C ASP A 136 -6.70 9.78 3.93
N TYR A 137 -5.62 9.32 4.59
CA TYR A 137 -4.38 10.09 4.68
C TYR A 137 -3.74 10.30 3.30
N SER A 138 -3.69 9.28 2.45
CA SER A 138 -3.14 9.41 1.10
C SER A 138 -3.93 10.42 0.26
N LEU A 139 -5.27 10.47 0.37
CA LEU A 139 -6.10 11.46 -0.32
C LEU A 139 -5.86 12.87 0.21
N LEU A 140 -5.75 13.03 1.53
CA LEU A 140 -5.44 14.31 2.16
C LEU A 140 -4.10 14.86 1.64
N LYS A 141 -3.02 14.08 1.76
CA LYS A 141 -1.67 14.52 1.36
C LYS A 141 -1.58 14.78 -0.14
N THR A 142 -2.22 13.96 -0.97
CA THR A 142 -2.20 14.18 -2.42
C THR A 142 -3.09 15.35 -2.85
N LYS A 143 -4.14 15.71 -2.10
CA LYS A 143 -4.88 16.96 -2.29
C LYS A 143 -4.04 18.18 -1.94
N GLU A 144 -3.23 18.13 -0.89
CA GLU A 144 -2.28 19.21 -0.61
C GLU A 144 -1.28 19.40 -1.75
N LEU A 145 -0.76 18.31 -2.33
CA LEU A 145 0.09 18.39 -3.52
C LEU A 145 -0.65 19.01 -4.72
N ALA A 146 -1.91 18.62 -4.93
CA ALA A 146 -2.74 19.19 -5.99
C ALA A 146 -3.00 20.69 -5.76
N ALA A 147 -3.21 21.12 -4.51
CA ALA A 147 -3.33 22.54 -4.16
C ALA A 147 -2.03 23.32 -4.44
N ALA A 148 -0.88 22.66 -4.36
CA ALA A 148 0.43 23.21 -4.75
C ALA A 148 0.73 23.08 -6.26
N GLY A 149 -0.23 22.61 -7.07
CA GLY A 149 -0.12 22.51 -8.52
C GLY A 149 0.25 21.12 -9.05
N ASP A 150 0.53 20.12 -8.20
CA ASP A 150 0.80 18.74 -8.63
C ASP A 150 -0.43 17.85 -8.46
N CYS A 151 -1.30 17.86 -9.46
CA CYS A 151 -2.53 17.06 -9.49
C CYS A 151 -2.31 15.56 -9.73
N GLY A 152 -1.14 15.17 -10.25
CA GLY A 152 -0.88 13.81 -10.72
C GLY A 152 -1.12 12.73 -9.65
N PRO A 153 -0.56 12.86 -8.43
CA PRO A 153 -0.78 11.91 -7.35
C PRO A 153 -2.25 11.76 -6.94
N LEU A 154 -3.01 12.85 -6.80
CA LEU A 154 -4.42 12.76 -6.40
C LEU A 154 -5.28 12.08 -7.48
N GLN A 155 -5.10 12.48 -8.74
CA GLN A 155 -5.78 11.86 -9.88
C GLN A 155 -5.49 10.36 -9.96
N THR A 156 -4.22 9.97 -9.81
CA THR A 156 -3.78 8.58 -9.79
C THR A 156 -4.37 7.82 -8.60
N GLY A 157 -4.36 8.40 -7.40
CA GLY A 157 -4.93 7.81 -6.19
C GLY A 157 -6.41 7.48 -6.36
N LEU A 158 -7.22 8.48 -6.74
CA LEU A 158 -8.66 8.30 -6.97
C LEU A 158 -8.94 7.21 -8.02
N ARG A 159 -8.22 7.23 -9.16
CA ARG A 159 -8.38 6.22 -10.22
C ARG A 159 -8.13 4.80 -9.69
N PHE A 160 -7.02 4.57 -8.97
CA PHE A 160 -6.68 3.23 -8.49
C PHE A 160 -7.54 2.77 -7.32
N MET A 161 -8.00 3.69 -6.46
CA MET A 161 -9.00 3.39 -5.43
C MET A 161 -10.29 2.85 -6.08
N ARG A 162 -10.80 3.54 -7.10
CA ARG A 162 -11.99 3.07 -7.84
C ARG A 162 -11.74 1.72 -8.50
N LEU A 163 -10.63 1.54 -9.21
CA LEU A 163 -10.32 0.28 -9.87
C LEU A 163 -10.22 -0.87 -8.88
N ARG A 164 -9.49 -0.70 -7.76
CA ARG A 164 -9.32 -1.78 -6.77
C ARG A 164 -10.61 -2.09 -6.00
N SER A 165 -11.49 -1.10 -5.80
CA SER A 165 -12.82 -1.34 -5.21
C SER A 165 -13.70 -2.30 -6.03
N GLN A 166 -13.41 -2.46 -7.32
CA GLN A 166 -14.17 -3.35 -8.22
C GLN A 166 -13.77 -4.82 -8.09
N SER A 167 -12.65 -5.13 -7.41
CA SER A 167 -12.24 -6.51 -7.14
C SER A 167 -13.31 -7.29 -6.37
N SER A 168 -13.41 -8.59 -6.62
CA SER A 168 -14.27 -9.52 -5.89
C SER A 168 -13.56 -10.18 -4.69
N ASP A 169 -12.25 -9.96 -4.51
CA ASP A 169 -11.48 -10.52 -3.40
C ASP A 169 -11.80 -9.80 -2.08
N LEU A 170 -12.81 -10.30 -1.37
CA LEU A 170 -13.22 -9.77 -0.07
C LEU A 170 -12.31 -10.22 1.08
N ALA A 171 -11.35 -11.13 0.85
CA ALA A 171 -10.36 -11.48 1.88
C ALA A 171 -9.32 -10.36 2.04
N ASP A 172 -9.02 -9.62 0.97
CA ASP A 172 -8.13 -8.47 0.98
C ASP A 172 -8.74 -7.27 1.75
N PRO A 173 -8.14 -6.83 2.87
CA PRO A 173 -8.62 -5.66 3.60
C PRO A 173 -8.58 -4.37 2.79
N HIS A 174 -7.69 -4.23 1.80
CA HIS A 174 -7.68 -3.06 0.91
C HIS A 174 -8.98 -2.98 0.12
N VAL A 175 -9.44 -4.12 -0.41
CA VAL A 175 -10.66 -4.19 -1.22
C VAL A 175 -11.88 -3.84 -0.37
N ARG A 176 -11.98 -4.40 0.84
CA ARG A 176 -13.11 -4.08 1.76
C ARG A 176 -13.14 -2.60 2.12
N ALA A 177 -12.01 -2.03 2.54
CA ALA A 177 -11.92 -0.61 2.87
C ALA A 177 -12.31 0.29 1.68
N LEU A 178 -11.83 -0.02 0.47
CA LEU A 178 -12.12 0.76 -0.73
C LEU A 178 -13.57 0.62 -1.20
N LYS A 179 -14.20 -0.55 -1.04
CA LYS A 179 -15.61 -0.73 -1.43
C LYS A 179 -16.54 0.22 -0.67
N SER A 180 -16.28 0.47 0.61
CA SER A 180 -16.99 1.49 1.39
C SER A 180 -16.57 2.89 0.97
N LEU A 181 -15.27 3.19 1.02
CA LEU A 181 -14.74 4.54 0.84
C LEU A 181 -15.19 5.20 -0.46
N VAL A 182 -15.18 4.47 -1.59
CA VAL A 182 -15.55 5.05 -2.90
C VAL A 182 -17.03 5.41 -3.05
N GLN A 183 -17.87 5.01 -2.09
CA GLN A 183 -19.30 5.34 -2.05
C GLN A 183 -19.59 6.53 -1.13
N GLU A 184 -18.59 7.01 -0.37
CA GLU A 184 -18.79 8.03 0.63
C GLU A 184 -18.73 9.46 0.06
N PRO A 185 -19.40 10.43 0.71
CA PRO A 185 -19.36 11.83 0.28
C PRO A 185 -17.94 12.38 0.14
N THR A 186 -17.06 12.06 1.08
CA THR A 186 -15.66 12.52 1.09
C THR A 186 -14.92 12.14 -0.20
N TYR A 187 -15.12 10.93 -0.71
CA TYR A 187 -14.49 10.51 -1.98
C TYR A 187 -15.03 11.33 -3.17
N THR A 188 -16.33 11.63 -3.16
CA THR A 188 -16.96 12.49 -4.17
C THR A 188 -16.43 13.92 -4.09
N GLU A 189 -16.17 14.45 -2.90
CA GLU A 189 -15.55 15.77 -2.70
C GLU A 189 -14.14 15.84 -3.30
N TYR A 190 -13.31 14.80 -3.13
CA TYR A 190 -11.99 14.76 -3.78
C TYR A 190 -12.10 14.72 -5.30
N LYS A 191 -13.08 13.98 -5.85
CA LYS A 191 -13.35 13.99 -7.30
C LYS A 191 -13.80 15.37 -7.79
N ALA A 192 -14.69 16.02 -7.06
CA ALA A 192 -15.16 17.37 -7.39
C ALA A 192 -14.00 18.38 -7.31
N TYR A 193 -13.14 18.25 -6.30
CA TYR A 193 -11.93 19.06 -6.17
C TYR A 193 -11.03 18.91 -7.40
N VAL A 194 -10.73 17.67 -7.83
CA VAL A 194 -9.94 17.42 -9.05
C VAL A 194 -10.62 18.03 -10.28
N ALA A 195 -11.93 17.86 -10.45
CA ALA A 195 -12.64 18.41 -11.59
C ALA A 195 -12.59 19.95 -11.64
N ALA A 196 -12.57 20.61 -10.48
CA ALA A 196 -12.53 22.07 -10.39
C ALA A 196 -11.11 22.68 -10.48
N HIS A 197 -10.08 21.95 -10.03
CA HIS A 197 -8.74 22.54 -9.81
C HIS A 197 -7.63 21.88 -10.62
N CYS A 198 -7.87 20.71 -11.21
CA CYS A 198 -6.85 19.98 -11.93
C CYS A 198 -7.16 19.94 -13.43
N PRO A 199 -6.16 20.18 -14.29
CA PRO A 199 -6.34 19.97 -15.72
C PRO A 199 -6.69 18.51 -15.98
N ALA A 200 -7.52 18.27 -16.99
CA ALA A 200 -7.78 16.93 -17.48
C ALA A 200 -6.44 16.29 -17.88
N GLN A 201 -6.17 15.09 -17.37
CA GLN A 201 -5.03 14.33 -17.89
C GLN A 201 -5.36 13.89 -19.32
N PRO A 202 -4.42 14.01 -20.26
CA PRO A 202 -4.58 13.48 -21.61
C PRO A 202 -4.78 11.96 -21.63
#